data_AF-A0A353VNI9-F1
#
_entry.id   AF-A0A353VNI9-F1
#
_cell.length_a   1.000
_cell.length_b   1.000
_cell.length_c   1.000
_cell.angle_alpha   90.00
_cell.angle_beta   90.00
_cell.angle_gamma   90.00
#
_symmetry.space_group_name_H-M   'P 1'
#
loop_
_entity.id
_entity.type
_entity.pdbx_description
1 polymer ?
#
loop_
_entity_poly.entity_id
_entity_poly.type
_entity_poly.pdbx_seq_one_letter_code
_entity_poly.pdbx_strand_id
1 'polypeptide(L)'
;MEGVKKNLRSLTMDELTGVINLYPWFGGARKELCARMAKVGGEEWGKAQYSDTAMYVVSRTLISDIMRSARKEDYSDKDVERLIKEYIRPEATTVAVETPDCSRPQSVDYHRTVRVAGGDFFSPEQYAAVKKEDDNVFSRFRSERCDDPEGRSWEDPEFGFCTETLAAIYADQGYFTEAKKIYSRLILRYPEKSAYFASLIEKLQQEN
;
A
#
# COMPACT_ATOMS: atom_id res chain seq x y z
N MET A 1 4.61 -50.69 11.71
CA MET A 1 5.79 -49.87 11.35
C MET A 1 5.82 -48.70 12.30
N GLU A 2 6.71 -48.72 13.30
CA GLU A 2 6.93 -47.55 14.16
C GLU A 2 7.42 -46.40 13.30
N GLY A 3 6.56 -45.40 13.09
CA GLY A 3 6.94 -44.19 12.39
C GLY A 3 8.01 -43.48 13.21
N VAL A 4 9.24 -43.45 12.69
CA VAL A 4 10.32 -42.65 13.29
C VAL A 4 9.85 -41.20 13.33
N LYS A 5 9.59 -40.69 14.54
CA LYS A 5 9.22 -39.29 14.75
C LYS A 5 10.40 -38.42 14.37
N LYS A 6 10.40 -37.89 13.15
CA LYS A 6 11.42 -36.95 12.67
C LYS A 6 11.11 -35.56 13.22
N ASN A 7 12.11 -34.91 13.80
CA ASN A 7 12.03 -33.52 14.25
C ASN A 7 12.29 -32.58 13.07
N LEU A 8 11.63 -31.41 13.03
CA LEU A 8 11.87 -30.43 11.97
C LEU A 8 13.32 -29.96 11.88
N ARG A 9 14.01 -29.91 13.01
CA ARG A 9 15.41 -29.48 13.10
C ARG A 9 16.39 -30.45 12.45
N SER A 10 16.03 -31.72 12.28
CA SER A 10 16.92 -32.74 11.69
C SER A 10 16.78 -32.87 10.17
N LEU A 11 15.74 -32.27 9.57
CA LEU A 11 15.51 -32.34 8.12
C LEU A 11 16.59 -31.56 7.35
N THR A 12 16.90 -31.94 6.12
CA THR A 12 17.72 -31.13 5.21
C THR A 12 16.90 -29.99 4.58
N MET A 13 17.56 -29.08 3.86
CA MET A 13 16.88 -27.99 3.16
C MET A 13 15.90 -28.53 2.10
N ASP A 14 16.34 -29.50 1.30
CA ASP A 14 15.52 -30.13 0.25
C ASP A 14 14.36 -30.95 0.82
N GLU A 15 14.58 -31.59 1.97
CA GLU A 15 13.48 -32.27 2.66
C GLU A 15 12.44 -31.27 3.19
N LEU A 16 12.87 -30.10 3.68
CA LEU A 16 11.95 -29.03 4.11
C LEU A 16 11.15 -28.47 2.94
N THR A 17 11.77 -28.26 1.77
CA THR A 17 11.02 -27.83 0.56
C THR A 17 10.02 -28.90 0.13
N GLY A 18 10.40 -30.18 0.18
CA GLY A 18 9.49 -31.30 -0.06
C GLY A 18 8.29 -31.31 0.89
N VAL A 19 8.51 -31.08 2.18
CA VAL A 19 7.44 -30.96 3.18
C VAL A 19 6.53 -29.76 2.90
N ILE A 20 7.07 -28.63 2.46
CA ILE A 20 6.27 -27.43 2.11
C ILE A 20 5.43 -27.68 0.87
N ASN A 21 5.95 -28.40 -0.12
CA ASN A 21 5.19 -28.76 -1.32
C ASN A 21 4.01 -29.69 -1.00
N LEU A 22 4.20 -30.63 -0.06
CA LEU A 22 3.14 -31.53 0.41
C LEU A 22 2.14 -30.81 1.33
N TYR A 23 2.62 -29.89 2.16
CA TYR A 23 1.84 -29.19 3.17
C TYR A 23 2.11 -27.68 3.15
N PRO A 24 1.54 -26.93 2.18
CA PRO A 24 1.83 -25.50 2.00
C PRO A 24 1.47 -24.63 3.21
N TRP A 25 0.46 -25.03 3.98
CA TRP A 25 -0.01 -24.36 5.20
C TRP A 25 0.87 -24.61 6.43
N PHE A 26 1.91 -25.43 6.32
CA PHE A 26 2.76 -25.77 7.45
C PHE A 26 3.80 -24.67 7.74
N GLY A 27 3.36 -23.63 8.46
CA GLY A 27 4.18 -22.45 8.79
C GLY A 27 5.47 -22.75 9.56
N GLY A 28 5.51 -23.84 10.34
CA GLY A 28 6.70 -24.29 11.06
C GLY A 28 7.87 -24.66 10.13
N ALA A 29 7.60 -25.42 9.05
CA ALA A 29 8.62 -25.76 8.06
C ALA A 29 9.09 -24.55 7.27
N ARG A 30 8.17 -23.66 6.87
CA ARG A 30 8.51 -22.43 6.16
C ARG A 30 9.43 -21.53 6.98
N LYS A 31 9.13 -21.36 8.27
CA LYS A 31 9.99 -20.57 9.18
C LYS A 31 11.39 -21.18 9.31
N GLU A 32 11.50 -22.50 9.49
CA GLU A 32 12.79 -23.20 9.57
C GLU A 32 13.58 -23.11 8.25
N LEU A 33 12.91 -23.23 7.10
CA LEU A 33 13.51 -23.03 5.78
C LEU A 33 14.11 -21.62 5.67
N CYS A 34 13.32 -20.57 5.95
CA CYS A 34 13.79 -19.19 5.93
C CYS A 34 14.96 -18.95 6.89
N ALA A 35 14.91 -19.50 8.10
CA ALA A 35 15.98 -19.36 9.08
C ALA A 35 17.29 -20.01 8.62
N ARG A 36 17.23 -21.13 7.89
CA ARG A 36 18.43 -21.79 7.34
C ARG A 36 18.94 -21.09 6.09
N MET A 37 18.05 -20.62 5.23
CA MET A 37 18.43 -19.86 4.03
C MET A 37 19.15 -18.57 4.42
N ALA A 38 18.67 -17.89 5.45
CA ALA A 38 19.35 -16.72 6.02
C ALA A 38 20.77 -17.03 6.53
N LYS A 39 21.04 -18.26 6.99
CA LYS A 39 22.37 -18.69 7.45
C LYS A 39 23.32 -19.12 6.33
N VAL A 40 22.79 -19.72 5.26
CA VAL A 40 23.61 -20.27 4.15
C VAL A 40 24.06 -19.16 3.19
N GLY A 41 23.24 -18.12 3.00
CA GLY A 41 23.58 -17.02 2.10
C GLY A 41 22.33 -16.26 1.72
N GLY A 42 21.87 -15.36 2.59
CA GLY A 42 20.61 -14.64 2.44
C GLY A 42 20.48 -13.73 1.20
N GLU A 43 21.53 -13.59 0.38
CA GLU A 43 21.47 -12.86 -0.90
C GLU A 43 20.85 -13.66 -2.04
N GLU A 44 21.08 -14.98 -2.10
CA GLU A 44 20.61 -15.82 -3.22
C GLU A 44 19.11 -16.11 -3.12
N TRP A 45 18.58 -16.10 -1.89
CA TRP A 45 17.16 -16.30 -1.63
C TRP A 45 16.40 -14.97 -1.78
N GLY A 46 15.74 -14.80 -2.93
CA GLY A 46 15.08 -13.55 -3.31
C GLY A 46 13.97 -13.11 -2.34
N LYS A 47 13.74 -11.79 -2.30
CA LYS A 47 12.67 -11.15 -1.49
C LYS A 47 11.29 -11.78 -1.71
N ALA A 48 11.01 -12.24 -2.94
CA ALA A 48 9.77 -12.92 -3.30
C ALA A 48 9.48 -14.17 -2.46
N GLN A 49 10.53 -14.91 -2.09
CA GLN A 49 10.39 -16.17 -1.38
C GLN A 49 10.14 -15.95 0.12
N TYR A 50 10.76 -14.90 0.69
CA TYR A 50 10.41 -14.43 2.03
C TYR A 50 8.98 -13.87 2.09
N SER A 51 8.52 -13.17 1.05
CA SER A 51 7.13 -12.69 1.01
C SER A 51 6.12 -13.82 0.86
N ASP A 52 6.40 -14.81 0.00
CA ASP A 52 5.52 -15.97 -0.15
C ASP A 52 5.42 -16.75 1.18
N THR A 53 6.55 -17.05 1.80
CA THR A 53 6.57 -17.74 3.10
C THR A 53 5.87 -16.96 4.21
N ALA A 54 5.97 -15.64 4.23
CA ALA A 54 5.28 -14.80 5.20
C ALA A 54 3.75 -14.85 5.09
N MET A 55 3.17 -15.21 3.93
CA MET A 55 1.72 -15.36 3.78
C MET A 55 1.16 -16.55 4.58
N TYR A 56 1.98 -17.58 4.81
CA TYR A 56 1.54 -18.85 5.42
C TYR A 56 1.94 -18.98 6.90
N VAL A 57 2.38 -17.88 7.53
CA VAL A 57 2.77 -17.83 8.95
C VAL A 57 1.86 -16.85 9.68
N VAL A 58 1.47 -17.18 10.92
CA VAL A 58 0.54 -16.39 11.74
C VAL A 58 1.02 -14.94 11.94
N SER A 59 2.33 -14.73 12.08
CA SER A 59 2.92 -13.39 12.18
C SER A 59 4.03 -13.20 11.16
N ARG A 60 3.90 -12.15 10.35
CA ARG A 60 4.93 -11.70 9.40
C ARG A 60 6.23 -11.26 10.09
N THR A 61 6.17 -10.88 11.38
CA THR A 61 7.37 -10.46 12.12
C THR A 61 8.40 -11.58 12.21
N LEU A 62 7.95 -12.83 12.32
CA LEU A 62 8.82 -14.00 12.41
C LEU A 62 9.73 -14.15 11.19
N ILE A 63 9.24 -13.79 10.00
CA ILE A 63 10.01 -13.86 8.76
C ILE A 63 10.78 -12.56 8.52
N SER A 64 10.19 -11.40 8.83
CA SER A 64 10.88 -10.11 8.66
C SER A 64 12.10 -9.97 9.57
N ASP A 65 12.03 -10.49 10.78
CA ASP A 65 13.15 -10.42 11.73
C ASP A 65 14.31 -11.29 11.26
N ILE A 66 14.02 -12.46 10.68
CA ILE A 66 15.02 -13.31 10.03
C ILE A 66 15.67 -12.57 8.86
N MET A 67 14.87 -12.01 7.96
CA MET A 67 15.35 -11.26 6.79
C MET A 67 16.22 -10.05 7.18
N ARG A 68 15.80 -9.28 8.20
CA ARG A 68 16.54 -8.11 8.69
C ARG A 68 17.79 -8.50 9.48
N SER A 69 17.75 -9.60 10.23
CA SER A 69 18.93 -10.09 10.95
C SER A 69 20.03 -10.56 10.00
N ALA A 70 19.67 -11.03 8.80
CA ALA A 70 20.63 -11.39 7.76
C ALA A 70 21.28 -10.16 7.10
N ARG A 71 20.54 -9.06 6.95
CA ARG A 71 21.02 -7.78 6.37
C ARG A 71 21.15 -6.72 7.45
N LYS A 72 22.22 -6.78 8.23
CA LYS A 72 22.58 -5.68 9.12
C LYS A 72 23.51 -4.73 8.38
N GLU A 73 22.93 -3.81 7.61
CA GLU A 73 23.66 -2.70 7.00
C GLU A 73 23.92 -1.62 8.07
N ASP A 74 25.11 -1.01 8.03
CA ASP A 74 25.47 0.09 8.90
C ASP A 74 24.83 1.39 8.37
N TYR A 75 23.58 1.67 8.76
CA TYR A 75 22.90 2.94 8.47
C TYR A 75 23.37 4.10 9.36
N SER A 76 24.61 4.05 9.82
CA SER A 76 25.17 5.11 10.65
C SER A 76 25.65 6.25 9.75
N ASP A 77 25.36 7.49 10.15
CA ASP A 77 25.72 8.72 9.43
C ASP A 77 27.24 9.04 9.38
N LYS A 78 28.11 8.03 9.54
CA LYS A 78 29.57 8.16 9.56
C LYS A 78 30.13 8.80 8.29
N ASP A 79 29.41 8.65 7.18
CA ASP A 79 29.82 9.09 5.84
C ASP A 79 29.13 10.37 5.35
N VAL A 80 28.26 10.99 6.17
CA VAL A 80 27.47 12.15 5.76
C VAL A 80 28.37 13.34 5.41
N GLU A 81 29.44 13.58 6.17
CA GLU A 81 30.39 14.65 5.88
C GLU A 81 31.11 14.46 4.54
N ARG A 82 31.45 13.21 4.21
CA ARG A 82 32.13 12.86 2.94
C ARG A 82 31.17 13.07 1.76
N LEU A 83 29.93 12.62 1.89
CA LEU A 83 28.89 12.78 0.88
C LEU A 83 28.55 14.25 0.62
N ILE A 84 28.42 15.06 1.68
CA ILE A 84 28.18 16.50 1.58
C ILE A 84 29.36 17.19 0.89
N LYS A 85 30.61 16.87 1.25
CA LYS A 85 31.80 17.44 0.60
C LYS A 85 31.91 17.07 -0.87
N GLU A 86 31.47 15.88 -1.25
CA GLU A 86 31.44 15.42 -2.64
C GLU A 86 30.40 16.19 -3.46
N TYR A 87 29.19 16.36 -2.92
CA TYR A 87 28.10 17.09 -3.57
C TYR A 87 28.30 18.61 -3.63
N ILE A 88 29.05 19.18 -2.68
CA ILE A 88 29.26 20.63 -2.57
C ILE A 88 30.55 21.08 -3.29
N ARG A 89 31.34 20.21 -3.94
CA ARG A 89 32.57 20.63 -4.64
C ARG A 89 32.29 21.81 -5.60
N PRO A 90 32.88 22.99 -5.39
CA PRO A 90 32.63 24.18 -6.20
C PRO A 90 33.57 24.30 -7.40
N GLU A 91 34.24 23.22 -7.81
CA GLU A 91 35.28 23.26 -8.85
C GLU A 91 34.71 22.94 -10.25
N ALA A 92 34.27 24.00 -10.91
CA ALA A 92 34.29 24.26 -12.36
C ALA A 92 33.79 23.19 -13.36
N THR A 93 32.61 23.48 -13.89
CA THR A 93 31.97 23.02 -15.14
C THR A 93 32.80 23.20 -16.44
N THR A 94 34.13 23.22 -16.43
CA THR A 94 34.91 23.48 -17.66
C THR A 94 36.14 22.57 -17.78
N VAL A 95 36.05 21.44 -18.49
CA VAL A 95 36.87 21.07 -19.68
C VAL A 95 36.21 19.84 -20.37
N ALA A 96 36.08 19.90 -21.69
CA ALA A 96 35.63 18.80 -22.55
C ALA A 96 36.79 17.87 -22.93
N VAL A 97 36.60 16.53 -22.88
CA VAL A 97 37.22 15.51 -23.79
C VAL A 97 36.31 14.26 -23.82
N GLU A 98 36.24 13.65 -25.00
CA GLU A 98 35.25 12.71 -25.55
C GLU A 98 35.47 11.22 -25.16
N THR A 99 34.37 10.46 -24.96
CA THR A 99 34.13 9.05 -25.38
C THR A 99 32.72 8.59 -24.94
N PRO A 100 32.12 7.55 -25.57
CA PRO A 100 30.69 7.50 -25.88
C PRO A 100 29.81 6.75 -24.87
N ASP A 101 28.49 6.95 -25.01
CA ASP A 101 27.36 6.26 -24.38
C ASP A 101 27.15 6.44 -22.87
N CYS A 102 26.41 7.51 -22.53
CA CYS A 102 25.23 7.52 -21.66
C CYS A 102 24.84 8.98 -21.43
N SER A 103 23.65 9.35 -21.88
CA SER A 103 23.10 10.71 -21.89
C SER A 103 23.12 11.37 -20.49
N ARG A 104 24.10 12.24 -20.30
CA ARG A 104 24.23 13.22 -19.21
C ARG A 104 22.93 14.05 -19.12
N PRO A 105 22.29 14.21 -17.95
CA PRO A 105 21.17 15.13 -17.83
C PRO A 105 21.69 16.55 -17.99
N GLN A 106 21.18 17.24 -19.01
CA GLN A 106 21.38 18.67 -19.22
C GLN A 106 20.95 19.43 -17.95
N SER A 107 21.66 20.50 -17.62
CA SER A 107 21.31 21.40 -16.52
C SER A 107 19.88 21.92 -16.70
N VAL A 108 18.94 21.30 -16.00
CA VAL A 108 17.55 21.75 -15.96
C VAL A 108 17.44 22.83 -14.91
N ASP A 109 16.95 24.00 -15.31
CA ASP A 109 16.52 25.05 -14.39
C ASP A 109 15.60 24.42 -13.33
N TYR A 110 16.05 24.44 -12.07
CA TYR A 110 15.30 23.87 -10.96
C TYR A 110 14.08 24.76 -10.67
N HIS A 111 12.99 24.57 -11.40
CA HIS A 111 11.70 25.05 -10.94
C HIS A 111 11.22 24.13 -9.81
N ARG A 112 10.83 24.72 -8.68
CA ARG A 112 10.39 23.98 -7.50
C ARG A 112 9.02 23.37 -7.80
N THR A 113 8.98 22.11 -8.26
CA THR A 113 7.72 21.37 -8.41
C THR A 113 7.22 20.93 -7.05
N VAL A 114 6.11 21.50 -6.58
CA VAL A 114 5.40 21.00 -5.41
C VAL A 114 4.64 19.74 -5.85
N ARG A 115 5.11 18.57 -5.41
CA ARG A 115 4.45 17.29 -5.68
C ARG A 115 3.56 16.92 -4.49
N VAL A 116 2.27 16.75 -4.74
CA VAL A 116 1.30 16.31 -3.72
C VAL A 116 1.38 14.80 -3.58
N ALA A 117 1.45 14.29 -2.35
CA ALA A 117 1.46 12.85 -2.10
C ALA A 117 0.16 12.21 -2.64
N GLY A 118 0.29 11.23 -3.53
CA GLY A 118 -0.84 10.59 -4.21
C GLY A 118 -1.24 11.21 -5.56
N GLY A 119 -0.58 12.30 -5.99
CA GLY A 119 -0.68 12.80 -7.36
C GLY A 119 0.25 12.07 -8.33
N ASP A 120 -0.01 12.21 -9.63
CA ASP A 120 0.83 11.60 -10.67
C ASP A 120 2.24 12.21 -10.67
N PHE A 121 3.25 11.35 -10.80
CA PHE A 121 4.65 11.72 -10.68
C PHE A 121 5.20 12.39 -11.95
N PHE A 122 4.51 12.28 -13.08
CA PHE A 122 4.96 12.79 -14.37
C PHE A 122 4.10 13.96 -14.83
N SER A 123 4.71 14.97 -15.46
CA SER A 123 3.95 16.06 -16.07
C SER A 123 3.23 15.57 -17.33
N PRO A 124 2.14 16.24 -17.75
CA PRO A 124 1.45 15.92 -19.00
C PRO A 124 2.39 15.91 -20.23
N GLU A 125 3.38 16.80 -20.23
CA GLU A 125 4.41 16.88 -21.26
C GLU A 125 5.35 15.65 -21.25
N GLN A 126 5.69 15.15 -20.07
CA GLN A 126 6.50 13.94 -19.92
C GLN A 126 5.73 12.70 -20.42
N TYR A 127 4.42 12.62 -20.19
CA TYR A 127 3.59 11.59 -20.79
C TYR A 127 3.53 11.69 -22.31
N ALA A 128 3.41 12.91 -22.85
CA ALA A 128 3.35 13.13 -24.29
C ALA A 128 4.66 12.71 -24.99
N ALA A 129 5.81 12.91 -24.35
CA ALA A 129 7.12 12.54 -24.92
C ALA A 129 7.32 11.03 -25.11
N VAL A 130 6.71 10.20 -24.25
CA VAL A 130 6.87 8.73 -24.28
C VAL A 130 5.75 8.05 -25.07
N LYS A 131 4.66 8.76 -25.37
CA LYS A 131 3.49 8.22 -26.06
C LYS A 131 3.81 7.87 -27.52
N LYS A 132 3.67 6.59 -27.86
CA LYS A 132 3.79 6.08 -29.24
C LYS A 132 2.42 6.04 -29.92
N GLU A 133 2.41 5.95 -31.24
CA GLU A 133 1.17 5.85 -32.02
C GLU A 133 0.39 4.56 -31.71
N ASP A 134 1.11 3.48 -31.41
CA ASP A 134 0.56 2.17 -31.06
C ASP A 134 -0.03 2.11 -29.65
N ASP A 135 0.36 3.03 -28.74
CA ASP A 135 -0.16 3.07 -27.36
C ASP A 135 -1.65 3.47 -27.31
N ASN A 136 -2.21 3.89 -28.44
CA ASN A 136 -3.63 4.17 -28.63
C ASN A 136 -4.49 2.88 -28.78
N VAL A 137 -4.03 1.72 -28.29
CA VAL A 137 -4.78 0.45 -28.30
C VAL A 137 -6.19 0.62 -27.73
N PHE A 138 -6.32 1.41 -26.66
CA PHE A 138 -7.59 1.66 -25.99
C PHE A 138 -8.41 2.79 -26.63
N SER A 139 -7.88 3.54 -27.59
CA SER A 139 -8.61 4.62 -28.26
C SER A 139 -9.77 4.11 -29.10
N ARG A 140 -9.67 2.88 -29.61
CA ARG A 140 -10.79 2.18 -30.29
C ARG A 140 -11.79 1.56 -29.32
N PHE A 141 -11.37 1.31 -28.08
CA PHE A 141 -12.21 0.88 -26.95
C PHE A 141 -12.78 2.04 -26.13
N ARG A 142 -12.43 3.28 -26.46
CA ARG A 142 -13.27 4.43 -26.11
C ARG A 142 -14.54 4.29 -26.93
N SER A 143 -15.43 3.42 -26.45
CA SER A 143 -16.85 3.69 -26.52
C SER A 143 -17.02 5.18 -26.24
N GLU A 144 -17.91 5.83 -26.99
CA GLU A 144 -18.62 7.03 -26.49
C GLU A 144 -18.66 6.89 -24.98
N ARG A 145 -18.07 7.86 -24.27
CA ARG A 145 -17.98 7.83 -22.82
C ARG A 145 -19.27 7.17 -22.35
N CYS A 146 -19.13 6.02 -21.70
CA CYS A 146 -19.92 5.89 -20.50
C CYS A 146 -19.59 7.17 -19.74
N ASP A 147 -20.40 8.23 -19.95
CA ASP A 147 -20.94 8.94 -18.81
C ASP A 147 -21.26 7.79 -17.88
N ASP A 148 -20.43 7.50 -16.88
CA ASP A 148 -20.78 6.48 -15.90
C ASP A 148 -22.17 6.91 -15.41
N PRO A 149 -23.29 6.28 -15.82
CA PRO A 149 -24.57 6.72 -15.29
C PRO A 149 -24.66 6.27 -13.83
N GLU A 150 -23.89 5.27 -13.42
CA GLU A 150 -23.94 4.74 -12.07
C GLU A 150 -22.59 4.19 -11.64
N GLY A 151 -21.74 5.05 -11.07
CA GLY A 151 -20.81 4.58 -10.05
C GLY A 151 -21.62 4.02 -8.88
N ARG A 152 -21.99 2.73 -8.92
CA ARG A 152 -22.71 2.01 -7.86
C ARG A 152 -23.67 2.90 -7.05
N SER A 153 -24.73 3.39 -7.67
CA SER A 153 -25.82 4.03 -6.92
C SER A 153 -26.64 2.96 -6.20
N TRP A 154 -26.06 2.32 -5.19
CA TRP A 154 -26.85 1.71 -4.10
C TRP A 154 -27.39 2.79 -3.15
N GLU A 155 -27.07 4.05 -3.43
CA GLU A 155 -27.65 5.21 -2.78
C GLU A 155 -28.85 5.66 -3.59
N ASP A 156 -30.00 5.66 -2.93
CA ASP A 156 -31.18 6.35 -3.41
C ASP A 156 -30.79 7.84 -3.52
N PRO A 157 -30.82 8.47 -4.72
CA PRO A 157 -30.34 9.84 -4.94
C PRO A 157 -30.99 10.86 -3.99
N GLU A 158 -32.19 10.53 -3.51
CA GLU A 158 -32.98 11.37 -2.61
C GLU A 158 -32.56 11.20 -1.13
N PHE A 159 -32.04 10.02 -0.74
CA PHE A 159 -31.71 9.70 0.65
C PHE A 159 -30.20 9.70 0.97
N GLY A 160 -29.32 9.53 -0.01
CA GLY A 160 -27.85 9.49 0.18
C GLY A 160 -27.38 8.48 1.24
N PHE A 161 -26.09 8.50 1.55
CA PHE A 161 -25.50 7.72 2.65
C PHE A 161 -25.95 8.20 4.05
N CYS A 162 -27.17 7.85 4.45
CA CYS A 162 -27.69 8.09 5.80
C CYS A 162 -27.59 6.83 6.66
N THR A 163 -26.80 6.86 7.73
CA THR A 163 -26.69 5.78 8.71
C THR A 163 -26.87 6.31 10.13
N GLU A 164 -27.32 5.46 11.05
CA GLU A 164 -27.52 5.82 12.47
C GLU A 164 -26.20 6.28 13.13
N THR A 165 -25.11 5.56 12.84
CA THR A 165 -23.77 5.88 13.35
C THR A 165 -23.29 7.24 12.84
N LEU A 166 -23.55 7.57 11.59
CA LEU A 166 -23.24 8.89 11.04
C LEU A 166 -23.98 10.01 11.77
N ALA A 167 -25.28 9.82 12.04
CA ALA A 167 -26.06 10.80 12.79
C ALA A 167 -25.56 10.98 14.23
N ALA A 168 -25.16 9.88 14.90
CA ALA A 168 -24.58 9.93 16.24
C ALA A 168 -23.26 10.71 16.26
N ILE A 169 -22.37 10.48 15.29
CA ILE A 169 -21.11 11.24 15.17
C ILE A 169 -21.37 12.74 15.00
N TYR A 170 -22.37 13.13 14.19
CA TYR A 170 -22.72 14.55 14.04
C TYR A 170 -23.27 15.15 15.34
N ALA A 171 -24.06 14.39 16.11
CA ALA A 171 -24.53 14.84 17.42
C ALA A 171 -23.36 15.04 18.41
N ASP A 172 -22.42 14.09 18.47
CA ASP A 172 -21.23 14.17 19.33
C ASP A 172 -20.33 15.37 18.98
N GLN A 173 -20.32 15.77 17.71
CA GLN A 173 -19.59 16.95 17.22
C GLN A 173 -20.32 18.28 17.45
N GLY A 174 -21.57 18.26 17.94
CA GLY A 174 -22.42 19.44 18.13
C GLY A 174 -23.17 19.90 16.87
N TYR A 175 -23.12 19.14 15.77
CA TYR A 175 -23.86 19.38 14.52
C TYR A 175 -25.29 18.83 14.62
N PHE A 176 -26.07 19.38 15.55
CA PHE A 176 -27.41 18.89 15.85
C PHE A 176 -28.39 19.01 14.68
N THR A 177 -28.23 20.03 13.83
CA THR A 177 -29.10 20.25 12.67
C THR A 177 -28.94 19.18 11.61
N GLU A 178 -27.71 18.75 11.33
CA GLU A 178 -27.36 17.68 10.41
C GLU A 178 -27.80 16.34 10.96
N ALA A 179 -27.54 16.08 12.25
CA ALA A 179 -27.97 14.85 12.92
C ALA A 179 -29.50 14.67 12.84
N LYS A 180 -30.28 15.73 13.13
CA LYS A 180 -31.74 15.71 13.01
C LYS A 180 -32.20 15.37 11.58
N LYS A 181 -31.60 15.98 10.56
CA LYS A 181 -31.92 15.69 9.15
C LYS A 181 -31.68 14.22 8.79
N ILE A 182 -30.58 13.64 9.25
CA ILE A 182 -30.26 12.23 8.99
C ILE A 182 -31.26 11.32 9.72
N TYR A 183 -31.60 11.59 10.98
CA TYR A 183 -32.63 10.81 11.69
C TYR A 183 -34.00 10.92 11.03
N SER A 184 -34.40 12.11 10.55
CA SER A 184 -35.66 12.27 9.80
C SER A 184 -35.67 11.44 8.52
N ARG A 185 -34.55 11.36 7.80
CA ARG A 185 -34.41 10.49 6.62
C ARG A 185 -34.48 9.00 6.99
N LEU A 186 -33.88 8.60 8.12
CA LEU A 186 -33.93 7.23 8.60
C LEU A 186 -35.34 6.79 9.02
N ILE A 187 -36.18 7.72 9.53
CA ILE A 187 -37.60 7.45 9.82
C ILE A 187 -38.35 7.05 8.55
N LEU A 188 -38.11 7.78 7.45
CA LEU A 188 -38.75 7.51 6.16
C LEU A 188 -38.28 6.17 5.57
N ARG A 189 -36.99 5.86 5.72
CA ARG A 189 -36.39 4.62 5.20
C ARG A 189 -36.75 3.37 6.02
N TYR A 190 -36.89 3.51 7.33
CA TYR A 190 -37.13 2.42 8.27
C TYR A 190 -38.30 2.75 9.22
N PRO A 191 -39.55 2.69 8.73
CA PRO A 191 -40.72 3.09 9.52
C PRO A 191 -40.93 2.23 10.77
N GLU A 192 -40.48 0.97 10.77
CA GLU A 192 -40.49 0.09 11.95
C GLU A 192 -39.71 0.67 13.15
N LYS A 193 -38.66 1.45 12.87
CA LYS A 193 -37.81 2.10 13.88
C LYS A 193 -38.14 3.60 14.05
N SER A 194 -39.25 4.07 13.48
CA SER A 194 -39.62 5.49 13.50
C SER A 194 -39.69 6.09 14.91
N ALA A 195 -40.33 5.40 15.85
CA ALA A 195 -40.44 5.82 17.25
C ALA A 195 -39.07 5.96 17.94
N TYR A 196 -38.12 5.06 17.61
CA TYR A 196 -36.76 5.13 18.12
C TYR A 196 -36.03 6.38 17.63
N PHE A 197 -36.02 6.62 16.32
CA PHE A 197 -35.38 7.82 15.76
C PHE A 197 -36.07 9.13 16.20
N ALA A 198 -37.39 9.13 16.38
CA ALA A 198 -38.11 10.27 16.94
C ALA A 198 -37.62 10.61 18.36
N SER A 199 -37.44 9.59 19.22
CA SER A 199 -36.89 9.80 20.57
C SER A 199 -35.47 10.36 20.57
N LEU A 200 -34.64 10.01 19.58
CA LEU A 200 -33.30 10.59 19.42
C LEU A 200 -33.38 12.06 19.00
N ILE A 201 -34.30 12.40 18.09
CA ILE A 201 -34.51 13.79 17.68
C ILE A 201 -34.96 14.66 18.87
N GLU A 202 -35.84 14.16 19.73
CA GLU A 202 -36.30 14.86 20.94
C GLU A 202 -35.16 15.12 21.93
N LYS A 203 -34.27 14.13 22.15
CA LYS A 203 -33.06 14.32 22.99
C LYS A 203 -32.17 15.44 22.45
N LEU A 204 -31.92 15.45 21.14
CA LEU A 204 -31.14 16.50 20.49
C LEU A 204 -31.84 17.87 20.46
N GLN A 205 -33.14 17.95 20.75
CA GLN A 205 -33.84 19.23 20.94
C GLN A 205 -33.66 19.79 22.35
N GLN A 206 -33.49 18.94 23.35
CA GLN A 206 -33.28 19.36 24.75
C GLN A 206 -31.84 19.80 25.03
N GLU A 207 -30.88 19.32 24.23
CA GLU A 207 -29.45 19.65 24.36
C GLU A 207 -29.04 20.93 23.60
N ASN A 208 -29.95 21.54 22.81
CA ASN A 208 -29.78 22.87 22.21
C ASN A 208 -30.47 23.94 23.06
#